data_AF-A0A8J2KUB0-F1
#
_entry.id   AF-A0A8J2KUB0-F1
#
_cell.length_a   1.000
_cell.length_b   1.000
_cell.length_c   1.000
_cell.angle_alpha   90.00
_cell.angle_beta   90.00
_cell.angle_gamma   90.00
#
_symmetry.space_group_name_H-M   'P 1'
#
loop_
_entity.id
_entity.type
_entity.pdbx_description
1 polymer ?
#
loop_
_entity_poly.entity_id
_entity_poly.type
_entity_poly.pdbx_seq_one_letter_code
_entity_poly.pdbx_strand_id
1 'polypeptide(L)'
;FIAAWMLGPRLGRYENGTKPLPLGNPTSCIVGLYILWWGWLAFNSGSTFGVSGAKWKFAARAAVSTLIASIGGGLVGSVWTLIKPGRIFEVMDIVNPILGALVGVTAGCALYHTVDAFVVGAIGAAVVIVTNPIADSLRVDDPVGATAVHAFGGFWGLVAVALFAEEDEGLGFTKGHAGLFRGLKIFKFE
;
A
#
# COMPACT_ATOMS: atom_id res chain seq x y z
N PHE A 1 -11.34 9.88 5.16
CA PHE A 1 -12.21 9.70 6.33
C PHE A 1 -12.92 10.98 6.79
N ILE A 2 -12.25 11.93 7.46
CA ILE A 2 -12.93 13.09 8.10
C ILE A 2 -13.80 13.89 7.12
N ALA A 3 -13.29 14.21 5.92
CA ALA A 3 -14.08 14.91 4.92
C ALA A 3 -15.36 14.15 4.52
N ALA A 4 -15.27 12.82 4.34
CA ALA A 4 -16.44 11.98 4.02
C ALA A 4 -17.41 11.91 5.21
N TRP A 5 -16.90 11.87 6.43
CA TRP A 5 -17.73 11.89 7.63
C TRP A 5 -18.51 13.22 7.78
N MET A 6 -17.84 14.36 7.55
CA MET A 6 -18.47 15.68 7.63
C MET A 6 -19.46 15.94 6.50
N LEU A 7 -19.16 15.48 5.28
CA LEU A 7 -20.06 15.61 4.14
C LEU A 7 -21.33 14.76 4.29
N GLY A 8 -21.20 13.63 5.00
CA GLY A 8 -22.24 12.62 5.11
C GLY A 8 -22.28 11.69 3.89
N PRO A 9 -23.07 10.60 4.00
CA PRO A 9 -23.15 9.60 2.95
C PRO A 9 -23.92 10.07 1.72
N ARG A 10 -23.62 9.48 0.54
CA ARG A 10 -24.44 9.66 -0.67
C ARG A 10 -25.89 9.26 -0.37
N LEU A 11 -26.83 9.95 -1.02
CA LEU A 11 -28.27 9.67 -0.87
C LEU A 11 -28.56 8.19 -1.13
N GLY A 12 -29.30 7.56 -0.21
CA GLY A 12 -29.67 6.14 -0.29
C GLY A 12 -28.54 5.13 -0.04
N ARG A 13 -27.29 5.57 0.21
CA ARG A 13 -26.11 4.68 0.34
C ARG A 13 -26.30 3.53 1.32
N TYR A 14 -26.98 3.79 2.44
CA TYR A 14 -27.14 2.85 3.55
C TYR A 14 -28.58 2.39 3.79
N GLU A 15 -29.52 2.67 2.87
CA GLU A 15 -30.92 2.23 2.99
C GLU A 15 -31.06 0.72 2.89
N ASN A 16 -30.23 0.08 2.05
CA ASN A 16 -30.26 -1.37 1.81
C ASN A 16 -29.06 -2.10 2.45
N GLY A 17 -28.56 -1.57 3.57
CA GLY A 17 -27.40 -2.10 4.29
C GLY A 17 -26.06 -1.53 3.82
N THR A 18 -24.96 -2.23 4.10
CA THR A 18 -23.59 -1.73 3.89
C THR A 18 -22.92 -2.27 2.62
N LYS A 19 -23.62 -3.10 1.83
CA LYS A 19 -23.05 -3.70 0.62
C LYS A 19 -22.48 -2.61 -0.31
N PRO A 20 -21.32 -2.84 -0.93
CA PRO A 20 -20.76 -1.90 -1.90
C PRO A 20 -21.74 -1.64 -3.05
N LEU A 21 -21.79 -0.40 -3.51
CA LEU A 21 -22.51 -0.04 -4.73
C LEU A 21 -21.70 -0.47 -5.97
N PRO A 22 -22.36 -0.76 -7.10
CA PRO A 22 -21.66 -1.05 -8.35
C PRO A 22 -20.69 0.08 -8.74
N LEU A 23 -19.54 -0.30 -9.32
CA LEU A 23 -18.60 0.67 -9.88
C LEU A 23 -19.24 1.39 -11.06
N GLY A 24 -19.10 2.72 -11.09
CA GLY A 24 -19.60 3.53 -12.21
C GLY A 24 -18.91 3.21 -13.54
N ASN A 25 -17.59 3.02 -13.52
CA ASN A 25 -16.81 2.61 -14.70
C ASN A 25 -15.59 1.77 -14.28
N PRO A 26 -15.67 0.43 -14.37
CA PRO A 26 -14.56 -0.47 -14.02
C PRO A 26 -13.29 -0.24 -14.85
N THR A 27 -13.43 0.06 -16.14
CA THR A 27 -12.30 0.31 -17.05
C THR A 27 -11.50 1.54 -16.62
N SER A 28 -12.18 2.65 -16.30
CA SER A 28 -11.51 3.86 -15.81
C SER A 28 -10.81 3.63 -14.47
N CYS A 29 -11.36 2.78 -13.60
CA CYS A 29 -10.71 2.40 -12.35
C CYS A 29 -9.37 1.69 -12.59
N ILE A 30 -9.35 0.74 -13.53
CA ILE A 30 -8.12 0.01 -13.92
C ILE A 30 -7.10 0.96 -14.56
N VAL A 31 -7.54 1.83 -15.47
CA VAL A 31 -6.65 2.85 -16.07
C VAL A 31 -6.07 3.77 -14.99
N GLY A 32 -6.89 4.18 -14.02
CA GLY A 32 -6.46 4.94 -12.85
C GLY A 32 -5.39 4.21 -12.04
N LEU A 33 -5.56 2.91 -11.78
CA LEU A 33 -4.54 2.09 -11.13
C LEU A 33 -3.22 2.12 -11.92
N TYR A 34 -3.24 1.93 -13.24
CA TYR A 34 -2.01 1.94 -14.04
C TYR A 34 -1.28 3.29 -13.98
N ILE A 35 -2.02 4.40 -14.07
CA ILE A 35 -1.45 5.75 -13.96
C ILE A 35 -0.83 5.94 -12.57
N LEU A 36 -1.55 5.56 -11.51
CA LEU A 36 -1.04 5.65 -10.14
C LEU A 36 0.17 4.76 -9.92
N TRP A 37 0.18 3.54 -10.45
CA TRP A 37 1.27 2.59 -10.28
C TRP A 37 2.56 3.06 -10.95
N TRP A 38 2.48 3.54 -12.20
CA TRP A 38 3.62 4.15 -12.88
C TRP A 38 4.06 5.46 -12.21
N GLY A 39 3.11 6.29 -11.80
CA GLY A 39 3.38 7.50 -11.03
C GLY A 39 4.09 7.20 -9.70
N TRP A 40 3.74 6.09 -9.04
CA TRP A 40 4.33 5.67 -7.77
C TRP A 40 5.81 5.32 -7.90
N LEU A 41 6.21 4.76 -9.05
CA LEU A 41 7.62 4.49 -9.34
C LEU A 41 8.43 5.79 -9.31
N ALA A 42 7.92 6.84 -9.95
CA ALA A 42 8.55 8.16 -9.94
C ALA A 42 8.48 8.83 -8.56
N PHE A 43 7.36 8.68 -7.85
CA PHE A 43 7.17 9.21 -6.50
C PHE A 43 8.22 8.64 -5.52
N ASN A 44 8.38 7.32 -5.49
CA ASN A 44 9.29 6.65 -4.55
C ASN A 44 10.77 6.84 -4.95
N SER A 45 11.11 6.66 -6.22
CA SER A 45 12.50 6.82 -6.68
C SER A 45 12.96 8.28 -6.69
N GLY A 46 12.06 9.23 -6.99
CA GLY A 46 12.35 10.67 -6.92
C GLY A 46 12.57 11.19 -5.49
N SER A 47 12.01 10.50 -4.50
CA SER A 47 12.13 10.86 -3.07
C SER A 47 13.53 10.62 -2.49
N THR A 48 14.51 10.19 -3.29
CA THR A 48 15.94 10.18 -2.91
C THR A 48 16.66 11.50 -3.19
N PHE A 49 15.97 12.47 -3.79
CA PHE A 49 16.46 13.83 -4.06
C PHE A 49 17.76 13.86 -4.86
N GLY A 50 17.86 13.00 -5.86
CA GLY A 50 18.94 13.01 -6.85
C GLY A 50 19.53 11.63 -7.14
N VAL A 51 20.40 11.62 -8.15
CA VAL A 51 21.09 10.42 -8.66
C VAL A 51 22.61 10.53 -8.58
N SER A 52 23.15 11.72 -8.26
CA SER A 52 24.58 11.96 -8.15
C SER A 52 25.21 11.20 -6.97
N GLY A 53 26.49 10.86 -7.09
CA GLY A 53 27.22 10.12 -6.07
C GLY A 53 26.64 8.72 -5.86
N ALA A 54 26.33 8.35 -4.61
CA ALA A 54 25.72 7.06 -4.28
C ALA A 54 24.17 7.06 -4.30
N LYS A 55 23.53 8.21 -4.53
CA LYS A 55 22.07 8.35 -4.40
C LYS A 55 21.27 7.54 -5.42
N TRP A 56 21.82 7.28 -6.61
CA TRP A 56 21.17 6.44 -7.63
C TRP A 56 20.89 5.02 -7.13
N LYS A 57 21.71 4.48 -6.21
CA LYS A 57 21.50 3.13 -5.64
C LYS A 57 20.20 3.07 -4.85
N PHE A 58 19.94 4.10 -4.03
CA PHE A 58 18.71 4.22 -3.27
C PHE A 58 17.51 4.47 -4.18
N ALA A 59 17.66 5.28 -5.23
CA ALA A 59 16.59 5.54 -6.19
C ALA A 59 16.17 4.25 -6.92
N ALA A 60 17.17 3.46 -7.36
CA ALA A 60 16.96 2.17 -7.98
C ALA A 60 16.33 1.17 -7.01
N ARG A 61 16.80 1.11 -5.76
CA ARG A 61 16.22 0.27 -4.70
C ARG A 61 14.76 0.66 -4.43
N ALA A 62 14.44 1.94 -4.31
CA ALA A 62 13.08 2.43 -4.14
C ALA A 62 12.17 2.01 -5.30
N ALA A 63 12.64 2.11 -6.54
CA ALA A 63 11.91 1.65 -7.72
C ALA A 63 11.62 0.14 -7.65
N VAL A 64 12.64 -0.68 -7.37
CA VAL A 64 12.49 -2.15 -7.26
C VAL A 64 11.55 -2.52 -6.12
N SER A 65 11.74 -1.96 -4.92
CA SER A 65 10.88 -2.22 -3.77
C SER A 65 9.42 -1.88 -4.05
N THR A 66 9.17 -0.80 -4.81
CA THR A 66 7.80 -0.39 -5.20
C THR A 66 7.12 -1.45 -6.06
N LEU A 67 7.81 -1.96 -7.08
CA LEU A 67 7.27 -2.99 -7.98
C LEU A 67 7.08 -4.32 -7.22
N ILE A 68 8.06 -4.72 -6.42
CA ILE A 68 8.00 -5.97 -5.66
C ILE A 68 6.89 -5.95 -4.61
N ALA A 69 6.70 -4.82 -3.92
CA ALA A 69 5.57 -4.64 -3.01
C ALA A 69 4.23 -4.74 -3.74
N SER A 70 4.09 -4.10 -4.92
CA SER A 70 2.85 -4.22 -5.71
C SER A 70 2.54 -5.65 -6.15
N ILE A 71 3.56 -6.47 -6.42
CA ILE A 71 3.38 -7.91 -6.70
C ILE A 71 2.82 -8.62 -5.46
N GLY A 72 3.38 -8.34 -4.28
CA GLY A 72 2.85 -8.86 -3.02
C GLY A 72 1.38 -8.48 -2.80
N GLY A 73 1.02 -7.21 -3.08
CA GLY A 73 -0.35 -6.74 -2.98
C GLY A 73 -1.31 -7.37 -3.97
N GLY A 74 -0.90 -7.49 -5.24
CA GLY A 74 -1.70 -8.14 -6.28
C GLY A 74 -1.91 -9.63 -6.02
N LEU A 75 -0.90 -10.32 -5.48
CA LEU A 75 -1.01 -11.73 -5.06
C LEU A 75 -2.03 -11.87 -3.94
N VAL A 76 -1.93 -11.06 -2.88
CA VAL A 76 -2.86 -11.09 -1.74
C VAL A 76 -4.29 -10.78 -2.19
N GLY A 77 -4.49 -9.77 -3.05
CA GLY A 77 -5.81 -9.45 -3.61
C GLY A 77 -6.39 -10.59 -4.45
N SER A 78 -5.55 -11.24 -5.28
CA SER A 78 -5.96 -12.40 -6.09
C SER A 78 -6.33 -13.61 -5.22
N VAL A 79 -5.52 -13.93 -4.21
CA VAL A 79 -5.81 -15.02 -3.27
C VAL A 79 -7.07 -14.73 -2.47
N TRP A 80 -7.23 -13.50 -1.98
CA TRP A 80 -8.43 -13.06 -1.26
C TRP A 80 -9.70 -13.28 -2.09
N THR A 81 -9.65 -12.93 -3.37
CA THR A 81 -10.75 -13.15 -4.31
C THR A 81 -11.11 -14.64 -4.45
N LEU A 82 -10.10 -15.51 -4.53
CA LEU A 82 -10.30 -16.96 -4.69
C LEU A 82 -10.88 -17.64 -3.44
N ILE A 83 -10.67 -17.07 -2.26
CA ILE A 83 -11.22 -17.62 -1.00
C ILE A 83 -12.61 -17.06 -0.65
N LYS A 84 -13.01 -15.93 -1.26
CA LYS A 84 -14.37 -15.40 -1.09
C LYS A 84 -15.43 -16.35 -1.66
N PRO A 85 -16.61 -16.45 -1.03
CA PRO A 85 -17.77 -17.10 -1.62
C PRO A 85 -18.08 -16.53 -3.01
N GLY A 86 -18.29 -17.40 -3.99
CA GLY A 86 -18.55 -17.02 -5.38
C GLY A 86 -17.30 -16.93 -6.27
N ARG A 87 -16.12 -16.68 -5.71
CA ARG A 87 -14.82 -16.63 -6.45
C ARG A 87 -14.82 -15.69 -7.67
N ILE A 88 -15.56 -14.59 -7.59
CA ILE A 88 -15.68 -13.60 -8.66
C ILE A 88 -14.63 -12.52 -8.46
N PHE A 89 -13.83 -12.24 -9.50
CA PHE A 89 -12.86 -11.16 -9.50
C PHE A 89 -13.54 -9.80 -9.67
N GLU A 90 -13.81 -9.16 -8.53
CA GLU A 90 -14.23 -7.76 -8.50
C GLU A 90 -13.02 -6.85 -8.69
N VAL A 91 -13.18 -5.78 -9.47
CA VAL A 91 -12.07 -4.87 -9.78
C VAL A 91 -11.45 -4.27 -8.51
N MET A 92 -12.27 -3.89 -7.52
CA MET A 92 -11.78 -3.32 -6.27
C MET A 92 -11.02 -4.32 -5.40
N ASP A 93 -11.27 -5.62 -5.55
CA ASP A 93 -10.54 -6.67 -4.82
C ASP A 93 -9.11 -6.87 -5.34
N ILE A 94 -8.78 -6.29 -6.49
CA ILE A 94 -7.41 -6.24 -7.01
C ILE A 94 -6.82 -4.85 -6.87
N VAL A 95 -7.57 -3.80 -7.21
CA VAL A 95 -7.08 -2.42 -7.21
C VAL A 95 -6.70 -1.96 -5.80
N ASN A 96 -7.57 -2.12 -4.81
CA ASN A 96 -7.29 -1.62 -3.46
C ASN A 96 -6.13 -2.35 -2.77
N PRO A 97 -5.98 -3.68 -2.88
CA PRO A 97 -4.80 -4.38 -2.38
C PRO A 97 -3.48 -3.91 -3.02
N ILE A 98 -3.43 -3.69 -4.34
CA ILE A 98 -2.24 -3.15 -5.00
C ILE A 98 -1.92 -1.74 -4.50
N LEU A 99 -2.92 -0.86 -4.42
CA LEU A 99 -2.73 0.50 -3.90
C LEU A 99 -2.31 0.48 -2.42
N GLY A 100 -2.89 -0.41 -1.60
CA GLY A 100 -2.51 -0.62 -0.21
C GLY A 100 -1.05 -1.04 -0.04
N ALA A 101 -0.57 -1.93 -0.91
CA ALA A 101 0.83 -2.33 -0.93
C ALA A 101 1.76 -1.19 -1.34
N LEU A 102 1.38 -0.39 -2.34
CA LEU A 102 2.13 0.79 -2.77
C LEU A 102 2.21 1.85 -1.66
N VAL A 103 1.10 2.13 -0.98
CA VAL A 103 1.10 3.01 0.20
C VAL A 103 1.99 2.44 1.30
N GLY A 104 1.83 1.15 1.64
CA GLY A 104 2.58 0.52 2.73
C GLY A 104 4.10 0.53 2.52
N VAL A 105 4.59 0.33 1.29
CA VAL A 105 6.04 0.35 1.03
C VAL A 105 6.64 1.75 1.00
N THR A 106 5.81 2.79 0.77
CA THR A 106 6.28 4.15 0.45
C THR A 106 7.26 4.71 1.48
N ALA A 107 6.98 4.54 2.78
CA ALA A 107 7.78 5.15 3.85
C ALA A 107 9.22 4.59 3.95
N GLY A 108 9.47 3.37 3.48
CA GLY A 108 10.77 2.70 3.60
C GLY A 108 11.30 2.12 2.29
N CYS A 109 10.73 2.51 1.14
CA CYS A 109 11.03 1.90 -0.16
C CYS A 109 12.52 1.89 -0.53
N ALA A 110 13.27 2.94 -0.15
CA ALA A 110 14.73 3.04 -0.35
C ALA A 110 15.57 2.23 0.67
N LEU A 111 14.94 1.69 1.71
CA LEU A 111 15.57 1.09 2.88
C LEU A 111 15.27 -0.41 3.02
N TYR A 112 14.38 -0.97 2.21
CA TYR A 112 14.03 -2.38 2.26
C TYR A 112 14.88 -3.23 1.33
N HIS A 113 15.13 -4.47 1.76
CA HIS A 113 15.56 -5.53 0.85
C HIS A 113 14.36 -6.04 0.04
N THR A 114 14.64 -6.72 -1.08
CA THR A 114 13.63 -7.24 -2.00
C THR A 114 12.56 -8.10 -1.30
N VAL A 115 12.97 -9.04 -0.44
CA VAL A 115 12.03 -9.92 0.28
C VAL A 115 11.18 -9.13 1.27
N ASP A 116 11.78 -8.18 2.00
CA ASP A 116 11.03 -7.32 2.92
C ASP A 116 9.99 -6.49 2.18
N ALA A 117 10.36 -5.89 1.04
CA ALA A 117 9.43 -5.10 0.25
C ALA A 117 8.21 -5.92 -0.19
N PHE A 118 8.42 -7.19 -0.57
CA PHE A 118 7.32 -8.11 -0.88
C PHE A 118 6.43 -8.35 0.34
N VAL A 119 7.01 -8.65 1.49
CA VAL A 119 6.28 -8.90 2.75
C VAL A 119 5.52 -7.65 3.21
N VAL A 120 6.15 -6.48 3.16
CA VAL A 120 5.53 -5.19 3.49
C VAL A 120 4.35 -4.90 2.57
N GLY A 121 4.50 -5.15 1.26
CA GLY A 121 3.41 -5.02 0.29
C GLY A 121 2.25 -5.98 0.56
N ALA A 122 2.56 -7.27 0.79
CA ALA A 122 1.56 -8.30 1.09
C ALA A 122 0.77 -8.00 2.38
N ILE A 123 1.45 -7.58 3.45
CA ILE A 123 0.78 -7.18 4.70
C ILE A 123 -0.03 -5.89 4.49
N GLY A 124 0.50 -4.92 3.73
CA GLY A 124 -0.23 -3.69 3.40
C GLY A 124 -1.55 -3.97 2.69
N ALA A 125 -1.54 -4.88 1.72
CA ALA A 125 -2.76 -5.37 1.07
C ALA A 125 -3.73 -6.07 2.04
N ALA A 126 -3.23 -6.94 2.92
CA ALA A 126 -4.06 -7.61 3.91
C ALA A 126 -4.71 -6.61 4.88
N VAL A 127 -3.95 -5.59 5.33
CA VAL A 127 -4.47 -4.49 6.16
C VAL A 127 -5.59 -3.77 5.44
N VAL A 128 -5.43 -3.41 4.16
CA VAL A 128 -6.49 -2.75 3.39
C VAL A 128 -7.73 -3.63 3.28
N ILE A 129 -7.58 -4.92 2.97
CA ILE A 129 -8.69 -5.87 2.85
C ILE A 129 -9.50 -5.93 4.15
N VAL A 130 -8.82 -6.07 5.29
CA VAL A 130 -9.46 -6.23 6.61
C VAL A 130 -10.08 -4.92 7.10
N THR A 131 -9.47 -3.77 6.77
CA THR A 131 -9.92 -2.46 7.26
C THR A 131 -10.93 -1.77 6.34
N ASN A 132 -11.07 -2.20 5.08
CA ASN A 132 -12.03 -1.62 4.13
C ASN A 132 -13.47 -1.53 4.65
N PRO A 133 -14.03 -2.55 5.34
CA PRO A 133 -15.39 -2.48 5.88
C PRO A 133 -15.56 -1.49 7.06
N ILE A 134 -14.48 -0.99 7.67
CA ILE A 134 -14.56 -0.15 8.87
C ILE A 134 -15.31 1.15 8.58
N ALA A 135 -15.03 1.81 7.44
CA ALA A 135 -15.71 3.06 7.08
C ALA A 135 -17.24 2.85 6.97
N ASP A 136 -17.65 1.78 6.27
CA ASP A 136 -19.07 1.43 6.13
C ASP A 136 -19.72 1.02 7.46
N SER A 137 -18.98 0.35 8.37
CA SER A 137 -19.47 0.01 9.70
C SER A 137 -19.78 1.24 10.56
N LEU A 138 -19.05 2.34 10.31
CA LEU A 138 -19.26 3.64 10.95
C LEU A 138 -20.24 4.53 10.17
N ARG A 139 -20.87 3.99 9.11
CA ARG A 139 -21.73 4.73 8.16
C ARG A 139 -21.04 5.95 7.55
N VAL A 140 -19.73 5.85 7.31
CA VAL A 140 -18.95 6.83 6.56
C VAL A 140 -18.76 6.33 5.14
N ASP A 141 -19.39 7.02 4.20
CA ASP A 141 -19.37 6.63 2.79
C ASP A 141 -18.04 7.03 2.15
N ASP A 142 -17.15 6.04 2.04
CA ASP A 142 -15.87 6.14 1.35
C ASP A 142 -15.96 5.38 0.01
N PRO A 143 -16.30 6.06 -1.11
CA PRO A 143 -16.68 5.38 -2.35
C PRO A 143 -15.58 4.54 -2.98
N VAL A 144 -14.32 4.81 -2.65
CA VAL A 144 -13.14 4.19 -3.26
C VAL A 144 -12.32 3.38 -2.25
N GLY A 145 -12.68 3.41 -0.96
CA GLY A 145 -11.88 2.81 0.10
C GLY A 145 -10.58 3.57 0.39
N ALA A 146 -10.57 4.90 0.17
CA ALA A 146 -9.39 5.74 0.37
C ALA A 146 -8.86 5.68 1.81
N THR A 147 -9.76 5.55 2.78
CA THR A 147 -9.41 5.44 4.20
C THR A 147 -8.62 4.15 4.47
N ALA A 148 -9.05 3.01 3.95
CA ALA A 148 -8.33 1.75 4.08
C ALA A 148 -6.95 1.84 3.44
N VAL A 149 -6.91 2.26 2.16
CA VAL A 149 -5.67 2.36 1.38
C VAL A 149 -4.67 3.33 2.02
N HIS A 150 -5.08 4.56 2.30
CA HIS A 150 -4.15 5.62 2.70
C HIS A 150 -3.95 5.72 4.21
N ALA A 151 -5.01 5.64 5.03
CA ALA A 151 -4.87 5.79 6.47
C ALA A 151 -4.31 4.52 7.11
N PHE A 152 -4.97 3.37 6.89
CA PHE A 152 -4.53 2.11 7.49
C PHE A 152 -3.31 1.52 6.78
N GLY A 153 -3.27 1.55 5.43
CA GLY A 153 -2.07 1.17 4.68
C GLY A 153 -0.87 2.07 4.99
N GLY A 154 -1.09 3.38 5.16
CA GLY A 154 -0.04 4.32 5.55
C GLY A 154 0.47 4.09 6.97
N PHE A 155 -0.44 3.85 7.92
CA PHE A 155 -0.08 3.47 9.29
C PHE A 155 0.78 2.20 9.31
N TRP A 156 0.38 1.16 8.57
CA TRP A 156 1.20 -0.03 8.39
C TRP A 156 2.59 0.31 7.83
N GLY A 157 2.67 1.19 6.82
CA GLY A 157 3.96 1.60 6.26
C GLY A 157 4.91 2.23 7.28
N LEU A 158 4.38 3.04 8.21
CA LEU A 158 5.19 3.61 9.31
C LEU A 158 5.69 2.52 10.27
N VAL A 159 4.85 1.56 10.61
CA VAL A 159 5.24 0.40 11.43
C VAL A 159 6.28 -0.45 10.72
N ALA A 160 6.10 -0.68 9.41
CA ALA A 160 7.02 -1.46 8.59
C ALA A 160 8.44 -0.85 8.57
N VAL A 161 8.57 0.47 8.56
CA VAL A 161 9.89 1.14 8.65
C VAL A 161 10.59 0.75 9.95
N ALA A 162 9.88 0.81 11.08
CA ALA A 162 10.43 0.46 12.39
C ALA A 162 10.85 -1.01 12.50
N LEU A 163 10.29 -1.89 11.66
CA LEU A 163 10.58 -3.32 11.66
C LEU A 163 11.69 -3.71 10.67
N PHE A 164 11.63 -3.20 9.45
CA PHE A 164 12.38 -3.74 8.30
C PHE A 164 13.47 -2.83 7.73
N ALA A 165 13.49 -1.53 8.06
CA ALA A 165 14.42 -0.59 7.43
C ALA A 165 15.89 -0.97 7.68
N GLU A 166 16.67 -1.04 6.60
CA GLU A 166 18.14 -1.08 6.66
C GLU A 166 18.67 0.31 7.00
N GLU A 167 19.74 0.34 7.81
CA GLU A 167 20.48 1.57 8.08
C GLU A 167 21.06 2.14 6.77
N ASP A 168 20.94 3.45 6.57
CA ASP A 168 21.39 4.11 5.36
C ASP A 168 22.62 4.99 5.59
N GLU A 169 23.79 4.50 5.20
CA GLU A 169 25.00 5.31 5.08
C GLU A 169 24.97 6.09 3.76
N GLY A 170 24.09 7.10 3.65
CA GLY A 170 24.11 7.98 2.47
C GLY A 170 23.00 9.02 2.37
N LEU A 171 21.74 8.67 2.64
CA LEU A 171 20.63 9.63 2.59
C LEU A 171 20.35 10.29 3.95
N GLY A 172 20.81 9.68 5.04
CA GLY A 172 20.61 10.15 6.41
C GLY A 172 19.16 9.96 6.89
N PHE A 173 18.38 9.12 6.22
CA PHE A 173 16.97 8.91 6.55
C PHE A 173 16.78 8.21 7.89
N THR A 174 17.66 7.27 8.21
CA THR A 174 17.61 6.47 9.43
C THR A 174 18.38 7.07 10.60
N LYS A 175 19.23 8.07 10.35
CA LYS A 175 20.11 8.69 11.37
C LYS A 175 20.92 7.65 12.16
N GLY A 176 21.40 6.60 11.49
CA GLY A 176 22.20 5.54 12.11
C GLY A 176 21.41 4.50 12.89
N HIS A 177 20.11 4.37 12.64
CA HIS A 177 19.26 3.34 13.25
C HIS A 177 18.84 2.30 12.22
N ALA A 178 18.67 1.06 12.67
CA ALA A 178 18.08 0.01 11.85
C ALA A 178 16.72 -0.39 12.41
N GLY A 179 15.84 -0.88 11.55
CA GLY A 179 14.59 -1.52 11.97
C GLY A 179 14.87 -2.73 12.86
N LEU A 180 13.90 -3.08 13.70
CA LEU A 180 14.02 -4.11 14.73
C LEU A 180 14.64 -5.42 14.22
N PHE A 181 14.18 -5.91 13.06
CA PHE A 181 14.65 -7.18 12.52
C PHE A 181 16.07 -7.11 11.94
N ARG A 182 16.51 -5.91 11.55
CA ARG A 182 17.85 -5.63 11.03
C ARG A 182 18.84 -5.43 12.18
N GLY A 183 18.48 -4.62 13.17
CA GLY A 183 19.30 -4.39 14.37
C GLY A 183 19.54 -5.67 15.20
N LEU A 184 18.53 -6.56 15.28
CA LEU A 184 18.65 -7.85 15.96
C LEU A 184 19.26 -8.97 15.09
N LYS A 185 19.64 -8.69 13.83
CA LYS A 185 20.19 -9.67 12.87
C LYS A 185 19.29 -10.91 12.67
N ILE A 186 17.97 -10.75 12.78
CA ILE A 186 17.00 -11.86 12.68
C ILE A 186 16.93 -12.42 11.26
N PHE A 187 17.20 -11.59 10.24
CA PHE A 187 17.27 -12.00 8.83
C PHE A 187 18.63 -11.63 8.22
N LYS A 188 19.69 -12.35 8.59
CA LYS A 188 20.94 -12.36 7.82
C LYS A 188 20.81 -13.39 6.71
N PHE A 189 20.73 -12.92 5.47
CA PHE A 189 21.07 -13.75 4.31
C PHE A 189 22.54 -13.45 4.01
N GLU A 190 23.41 -14.43 4.24
CA GLU A 190 24.83 -14.40 3.85
C GLU A 190 24.99 -14.48 2.33
#